data_AF-A0A0K0WYN9-F1
#
_entry.id   AF-A0A0K0WYN9-F1
#
_cell.length_a   1.000
_cell.length_b   1.000
_cell.length_c   1.000
_cell.angle_alpha   90.00
_cell.angle_beta   90.00
_cell.angle_gamma   90.00
#
_symmetry.space_group_name_H-M   'P 1'
#
loop_
_entity.id
_entity.type
_entity.pdbx_description
1 polymer ?
#
loop_
_entity_poly.entity_id
_entity_poly.type
_entity_poly.pdbx_seq_one_letter_code
_entity_poly.pdbx_strand_id
1 'polypeptide(L)'
;IGKVNCVYQMTPFDEWDFDGVNEMILSDISPENRPRNPLAHFDRNGFAFTLSRANGELLVAEKYDPKVNWATHVDVKTGHPQVVKQYSTAQNGPDVNTKGVCPAALGSKDHQPASFDPNTKLFYVPTN
;
A
#
# COMPACT_ATOMS: atom_id res chain seq x y z
N ILE A 1 -13.76 23.86 -3.50
CA ILE A 1 -15.00 23.09 -3.79
C ILE A 1 -14.90 21.57 -3.52
N GLY A 2 -13.84 21.02 -2.91
CA GLY A 2 -13.83 19.60 -2.45
C GLY A 2 -14.00 18.52 -3.54
N LYS A 3 -13.94 18.91 -4.82
CA LYS A 3 -14.06 17.99 -5.95
C LYS A 3 -12.80 17.11 -6.01
N VAL A 4 -13.00 15.80 -6.11
CA VAL A 4 -11.91 14.82 -6.28
C VAL A 4 -11.21 15.04 -7.62
N ASN A 5 -9.89 15.11 -7.60
CA ASN A 5 -9.06 15.21 -8.81
C ASN A 5 -8.66 13.83 -9.35
N CYS A 6 -8.23 12.95 -8.46
CA CYS A 6 -7.81 11.58 -8.77
C CYS A 6 -8.06 10.67 -7.55
N VAL A 7 -8.21 9.37 -7.80
CA VAL A 7 -8.37 8.32 -6.79
C VAL A 7 -7.66 7.06 -7.28
N TYR A 8 -7.05 6.32 -6.34
CA TYR A 8 -6.45 5.02 -6.58
C TYR A 8 -6.92 4.06 -5.48
N GLN A 9 -7.40 2.88 -5.87
CA GLN A 9 -7.88 1.85 -4.94
C GLN A 9 -6.80 0.80 -4.72
N MET A 10 -6.21 0.80 -3.52
CA MET A 10 -5.06 -0.04 -3.17
C MET A 10 -5.44 -1.52 -2.95
N THR A 11 -6.60 -1.76 -2.34
CA THR A 11 -7.13 -3.11 -2.06
C THR A 11 -8.56 -3.23 -2.60
N PRO A 12 -8.73 -3.54 -3.91
CA PRO A 12 -10.06 -3.78 -4.47
C PRO A 12 -10.70 -5.02 -3.86
N PHE A 13 -11.98 -4.92 -3.45
CA PHE A 13 -12.70 -6.00 -2.76
C PHE A 13 -11.89 -6.56 -1.58
N ASP A 14 -11.65 -5.71 -0.59
CA ASP A 14 -10.89 -6.11 0.60
C ASP A 14 -11.51 -7.34 1.29
N GLU A 15 -10.63 -8.22 1.76
CA GLU A 15 -10.95 -9.51 2.39
C GLU A 15 -10.37 -9.64 3.80
N TRP A 16 -9.58 -8.64 4.25
CA TRP A 16 -8.67 -8.79 5.40
C TRP A 16 -8.73 -7.64 6.41
N ASP A 17 -9.62 -6.65 6.23
CA ASP A 17 -9.67 -5.42 7.02
C ASP A 17 -8.37 -4.61 6.83
N PHE A 18 -7.94 -4.40 5.59
CA PHE A 18 -6.79 -3.54 5.28
C PHE A 18 -7.26 -2.11 4.96
N ASP A 19 -7.61 -1.36 6.02
CA ASP A 19 -8.01 0.04 5.91
C ASP A 19 -6.92 0.92 5.27
N GLY A 20 -7.23 1.53 4.12
CA GLY A 20 -6.31 2.43 3.40
C GLY A 20 -6.27 3.85 3.95
N VAL A 21 -6.37 4.03 5.27
CA VAL A 21 -6.50 5.34 5.94
C VAL A 21 -5.17 5.94 6.40
N ASN A 22 -4.08 5.21 6.23
CA ASN A 22 -2.75 5.64 6.65
C ASN A 22 -2.33 6.95 5.95
N GLU A 23 -1.38 7.64 6.55
CA GLU A 23 -0.94 8.97 6.13
C GLU A 23 -0.39 9.02 4.70
N MET A 24 -0.42 10.22 4.12
CA MET A 24 0.13 10.53 2.81
C MET A 24 1.30 11.50 3.00
N ILE A 25 2.54 11.04 2.78
CA ILE A 25 3.74 11.85 2.98
C ILE A 25 4.20 12.40 1.62
N LEU A 26 4.10 13.72 1.46
CA LEU A 26 4.64 14.39 0.27
C LEU A 26 6.16 14.43 0.34
N SER A 27 6.85 13.99 -0.72
CA SER A 27 8.32 14.00 -0.78
C SER A 27 8.82 14.57 -2.11
N ASP A 28 10.11 14.91 -2.15
CA ASP A 28 10.79 15.35 -3.37
C ASP A 28 11.54 14.19 -4.08
N ILE A 29 11.43 12.96 -3.58
CA ILE A 29 12.12 11.78 -4.12
C ILE A 29 11.34 11.22 -5.29
N SER A 30 11.82 11.53 -6.49
CA SER A 30 11.25 10.99 -7.71
C SER A 30 11.87 9.63 -8.07
N PRO A 31 11.05 8.56 -8.23
CA PRO A 31 11.51 7.34 -8.88
C PRO A 31 12.04 7.67 -10.29
N GLU A 32 13.16 7.06 -10.67
CA GLU A 32 13.72 7.17 -12.03
C GLU A 32 14.04 8.58 -12.54
N ASN A 33 14.38 9.55 -11.67
CA ASN A 33 14.69 10.94 -12.05
C ASN A 33 13.55 11.68 -12.79
N ARG A 34 12.30 11.22 -12.72
CA ARG A 34 11.16 11.92 -13.33
C ARG A 34 10.48 12.81 -12.29
N PRO A 35 10.57 14.16 -12.36
CA PRO A 35 9.95 15.05 -11.39
C PRO A 35 8.42 14.91 -11.43
N ARG A 36 7.88 13.97 -10.64
CA ARG A 36 6.45 13.63 -10.59
C ARG A 36 5.77 14.10 -9.31
N ASN A 37 6.46 14.90 -8.49
CA ASN A 37 5.92 15.41 -7.23
C ASN A 37 5.25 14.30 -6.39
N PRO A 38 6.01 13.29 -5.95
CA PRO A 38 5.43 12.08 -5.41
C PRO A 38 4.86 12.27 -4.01
N LEU A 39 3.88 11.43 -3.70
CA LEU A 39 3.43 11.12 -2.35
C LEU A 39 3.76 9.66 -2.06
N ALA A 40 4.17 9.37 -0.82
CA ALA A 40 4.36 8.03 -0.31
C ALA A 40 3.24 7.68 0.69
N HIS A 41 2.78 6.44 0.64
CA HIS A 41 1.77 5.88 1.52
C HIS A 41 2.16 4.46 1.92
N PHE A 42 2.20 4.19 3.22
CA PHE A 42 2.54 2.87 3.77
C PHE A 42 1.26 2.23 4.30
N ASP A 43 0.66 1.36 3.51
CA ASP A 43 -0.69 0.85 3.75
C ASP A 43 -0.68 -0.29 4.79
N ARG A 44 -1.83 -0.51 5.43
CA ARG A 44 -2.09 -1.68 6.30
C ARG A 44 -1.77 -2.99 5.60
N ASN A 45 -2.07 -3.09 4.30
CA ASN A 45 -1.85 -4.28 3.48
C ASN A 45 -0.37 -4.66 3.28
N GLY A 46 0.57 -3.84 3.78
CA GLY A 46 2.01 -4.13 3.76
C GLY A 46 2.72 -3.75 2.46
N PHE A 47 2.03 -3.10 1.53
CA PHE A 47 2.63 -2.43 0.39
C PHE A 47 2.85 -0.93 0.67
N ALA A 48 4.00 -0.43 0.21
CA ALA A 48 4.33 0.98 0.15
C ALA A 48 4.03 1.48 -1.26
N PHE A 49 3.14 2.45 -1.37
CA PHE A 49 2.71 3.05 -2.61
C PHE A 49 3.39 4.41 -2.78
N THR A 50 4.00 4.63 -3.94
CA THR A 50 4.40 5.96 -4.39
C THR A 50 3.51 6.37 -5.55
N LEU A 51 2.79 7.48 -5.41
CA LEU A 51 1.91 8.01 -6.45
C LEU A 51 2.32 9.42 -6.86
N SER A 52 2.05 9.77 -8.13
CA SER A 52 2.13 11.16 -8.58
C SER A 52 1.00 11.97 -7.98
N ARG A 53 1.31 13.01 -7.18
CA ARG A 53 0.29 13.85 -6.54
C ARG A 53 -0.56 14.66 -7.53
N ALA A 54 -0.09 14.81 -8.77
CA ALA A 54 -0.76 15.62 -9.78
C ALA A 54 -1.96 14.91 -10.43
N ASN A 55 -1.86 13.60 -10.61
CA ASN A 55 -2.81 12.82 -11.41
C ASN A 55 -3.16 11.44 -10.82
N GLY A 56 -2.57 11.04 -9.68
CA GLY A 56 -2.83 9.75 -9.05
C GLY A 56 -2.19 8.55 -9.77
N GLU A 57 -1.26 8.78 -10.70
CA GLU A 57 -0.53 7.70 -11.38
C GLU A 57 0.32 6.92 -10.37
N LEU A 58 0.17 5.60 -10.37
CA LEU A 58 0.98 4.70 -9.57
C LEU A 58 2.40 4.61 -10.14
N LEU A 59 3.40 4.88 -9.30
CA LEU A 59 4.82 4.88 -9.70
C LEU A 59 5.56 3.68 -9.12
N VAL A 60 5.32 3.36 -7.85
CA VAL A 60 5.94 2.24 -7.12
C VAL A 60 4.89 1.61 -6.23
N ALA A 61 4.87 0.28 -6.15
CA ALA A 61 4.08 -0.48 -5.20
C ALA A 61 4.85 -1.73 -4.78
N GLU A 62 5.57 -1.64 -3.66
CA GLU A 62 6.47 -2.69 -3.19
C GLU A 62 6.16 -3.08 -1.75
N LYS A 63 6.44 -4.33 -1.41
CA LYS A 63 6.32 -4.79 -0.01
C LYS A 63 7.38 -4.09 0.83
N TYR A 64 6.96 -3.41 1.90
CA TYR A 64 7.92 -2.86 2.89
C TYR A 64 8.17 -3.83 4.05
N ASP A 65 7.34 -4.87 4.17
CA ASP A 65 7.56 -6.02 5.05
C ASP A 65 7.66 -7.30 4.19
N PRO A 66 8.80 -8.04 4.24
CA PRO A 66 8.98 -9.25 3.45
C PRO A 66 8.05 -10.41 3.84
N LYS A 67 7.34 -10.34 4.98
CA LYS A 67 6.39 -11.37 5.41
C LYS A 67 5.05 -11.30 4.69
N VAL A 68 4.73 -10.18 4.05
CA VAL A 68 3.46 -9.97 3.33
C VAL A 68 3.24 -11.06 2.28
N ASN A 69 2.11 -11.76 2.35
CA ASN A 69 1.85 -12.92 1.50
C ASN A 69 0.47 -12.95 0.84
N TRP A 70 -0.49 -12.10 1.25
CA TRP A 70 -1.84 -12.08 0.69
C TRP A 70 -1.87 -11.77 -0.82
N ALA A 71 -0.89 -11.02 -1.33
CA ALA A 71 -0.65 -10.78 -2.74
C ALA A 71 0.83 -11.04 -3.10
N THR A 72 1.07 -11.46 -4.36
CA THR A 72 2.44 -11.65 -4.86
C THR A 72 3.14 -10.32 -5.11
N HIS A 73 2.48 -9.42 -5.84
CA HIS A 73 2.93 -8.06 -6.18
C HIS A 73 1.71 -7.21 -6.57
N VAL A 74 1.92 -5.91 -6.75
CA VAL A 74 0.97 -5.01 -7.45
C VAL A 74 1.47 -4.83 -8.88
N ASP A 75 0.63 -5.14 -9.87
CA ASP A 75 0.98 -4.88 -11.26
C ASP A 75 0.82 -3.38 -11.53
N VAL A 76 1.93 -2.68 -11.73
CA VAL A 76 1.94 -1.22 -11.94
C VAL A 76 1.21 -0.80 -13.22
N LYS A 77 1.07 -1.68 -14.23
CA LYS A 77 0.36 -1.36 -15.47
C LYS A 77 -1.15 -1.34 -15.26
N THR A 78 -1.67 -2.30 -14.50
CA THR A 78 -3.11 -2.41 -14.21
C THR A 78 -3.50 -1.69 -12.93
N GLY A 79 -2.54 -1.45 -12.04
CA GLY A 79 -2.72 -0.89 -10.71
C GLY A 79 -3.26 -1.88 -9.68
N HIS A 80 -3.35 -3.18 -9.98
CA HIS A 80 -4.06 -4.15 -9.13
C HIS A 80 -3.11 -5.13 -8.41
N PRO A 81 -3.38 -5.43 -7.12
CA PRO A 81 -2.69 -6.49 -6.39
C PRO A 81 -3.06 -7.87 -6.95
N GLN A 82 -2.05 -8.73 -7.10
CA GLN A 82 -2.22 -10.12 -7.55
C GLN A 82 -2.42 -11.04 -6.35
N VAL A 83 -3.68 -11.20 -5.94
CA VAL A 83 -4.09 -11.97 -4.76
C VAL A 83 -3.65 -13.44 -4.86
N VAL A 84 -3.08 -13.95 -3.76
CA VAL A 84 -2.69 -15.34 -3.61
C VAL A 84 -3.88 -16.12 -3.05
N LYS A 85 -4.45 -17.01 -3.88
CA LYS A 85 -5.64 -17.81 -3.53
C LYS A 85 -5.57 -18.48 -2.16
N GLN A 86 -4.41 -19.01 -1.76
CA GLN A 86 -4.22 -19.68 -0.46
C GLN A 86 -4.56 -18.77 0.73
N TYR A 87 -4.33 -17.46 0.61
CA TYR A 87 -4.50 -16.47 1.67
C TYR A 87 -5.77 -15.62 1.52
N SER A 88 -6.59 -15.88 0.50
CA SER A 88 -7.85 -15.20 0.24
C SER A 88 -8.96 -15.80 1.10
N THR A 89 -9.60 -14.97 1.94
CA THR A 89 -10.73 -15.41 2.78
C THR A 89 -11.98 -15.63 1.93
N ALA A 90 -12.18 -14.85 0.87
CA ALA A 90 -13.32 -15.01 -0.03
C ALA A 90 -13.20 -16.27 -0.90
N GLN A 91 -12.02 -16.57 -1.44
CA GLN A 91 -11.82 -17.75 -2.29
C GLN A 91 -11.79 -19.06 -1.50
N ASN A 92 -11.35 -19.03 -0.25
CA ASN A 92 -11.45 -20.19 0.65
C ASN A 92 -12.90 -20.41 1.13
N GLY A 93 -13.69 -19.34 1.21
CA GLY A 93 -15.13 -19.38 1.44
C GLY A 93 -15.55 -19.05 2.88
N PRO A 94 -16.85 -18.77 3.09
CA PRO A 94 -17.39 -18.54 4.42
C PRO A 94 -17.25 -19.77 5.31
N ASP A 95 -17.18 -19.56 6.62
CA ASP A 95 -17.03 -20.61 7.64
C ASP A 95 -15.75 -21.47 7.51
N VAL A 96 -14.78 -21.04 6.69
CA VAL A 96 -13.46 -21.67 6.53
C VAL A 96 -12.39 -20.78 7.17
N ASN A 97 -11.59 -21.37 8.06
CA ASN A 97 -10.47 -20.66 8.67
C ASN A 97 -9.28 -20.59 7.71
N THR A 98 -9.05 -19.42 7.10
CA THR A 98 -7.85 -19.11 6.32
C THR A 98 -6.69 -18.82 7.28
N LYS A 99 -5.59 -19.57 7.16
CA LYS A 99 -4.48 -19.54 8.13
C LYS A 99 -3.21 -18.98 7.51
N GLY A 100 -2.42 -18.30 8.36
CA GLY A 100 -1.08 -17.82 8.00
C GLY A 100 -1.08 -16.65 7.02
N VAL A 101 -2.17 -15.88 6.95
CA VAL A 101 -2.21 -14.63 6.20
C VAL A 101 -1.30 -13.62 6.88
N CYS A 102 -0.50 -12.92 6.08
CA CYS A 102 0.33 -11.82 6.50
C CYS A 102 0.10 -10.61 5.56
N PRO A 103 -0.14 -9.42 6.12
CA PRO A 103 -0.22 -9.11 7.55
C PRO A 103 -1.51 -9.62 8.21
N ALA A 104 -1.59 -9.52 9.55
CA ALA A 104 -2.86 -9.62 10.26
C ALA A 104 -3.75 -8.40 9.94
N ALA A 105 -5.02 -8.39 10.35
CA ALA A 105 -5.96 -7.29 10.09
C ALA A 105 -5.41 -5.90 10.53
N LEU A 106 -4.68 -5.86 11.65
CA LEU A 106 -3.97 -4.66 12.14
C LEU A 106 -2.85 -4.15 11.21
N GLY A 107 -2.54 -4.88 10.14
CA GLY A 107 -1.62 -4.51 9.07
C GLY A 107 -0.14 -4.65 9.42
N SER A 108 0.74 -4.43 8.43
CA SER A 108 2.17 -4.22 8.68
C SER A 108 2.44 -2.84 9.32
N LYS A 109 1.47 -1.92 9.21
CA LYS A 109 1.40 -0.61 9.89
C LYS A 109 -0.07 -0.26 10.13
N ASP A 110 -0.38 0.35 11.26
CA ASP A 110 -1.71 0.89 11.57
C ASP A 110 -1.69 2.44 11.55
N HIS A 111 -2.29 3.11 12.54
CA HIS A 111 -2.43 4.57 12.59
C HIS A 111 -1.11 5.33 12.84
N GLN A 112 -0.04 4.66 13.28
CA GLN A 112 1.22 5.33 13.61
C GLN A 112 1.87 5.98 12.37
N PRO A 113 2.08 7.31 12.34
CA PRO A 113 2.58 7.98 11.15
C PRO A 113 4.08 7.74 10.97
N ALA A 114 4.50 7.49 9.72
CA ALA A 114 5.91 7.49 9.34
C ALA A 114 6.47 8.93 9.25
N SER A 115 7.80 9.04 9.27
CA SER A 115 8.51 10.31 9.05
C SER A 115 9.39 10.25 7.80
N PHE A 116 9.70 11.41 7.24
CA PHE A 116 10.57 11.56 6.07
C PHE A 116 11.71 12.53 6.38
N ASP A 117 12.95 12.11 6.13
CA ASP A 117 14.12 12.98 6.24
C ASP A 117 14.62 13.41 4.84
N PRO A 118 14.49 14.70 4.48
CA PRO A 118 14.91 15.19 3.17
C PRO A 118 16.43 15.22 2.96
N ASN A 119 17.25 15.06 4.01
CA ASN A 119 18.71 15.01 3.88
C ASN A 119 19.18 13.60 3.49
N THR A 120 18.65 12.58 4.17
CA THR A 120 18.99 11.17 3.89
C THR A 120 18.15 10.58 2.77
N LYS A 121 17.03 11.22 2.41
CA LYS A 121 16.06 10.71 1.44
C LYS A 121 15.43 9.39 1.88
N LEU A 122 15.22 9.22 3.18
CA LEU A 122 14.66 8.01 3.78
C LEU A 122 13.32 8.27 4.46
N PHE A 123 12.45 7.27 4.39
CA PHE A 123 11.26 7.16 5.21
C PHE A 123 11.56 6.26 6.42
N TYR A 124 11.10 6.67 7.60
CA TYR A 124 11.15 5.88 8.82
C TYR A 124 9.74 5.44 9.17
N VAL A 125 9.46 4.15 8.96
CA VAL A 125 8.12 3.58 9.05
C VAL A 125 8.00 2.73 10.32
N PRO A 126 7.17 3.11 11.29
CA PRO A 126 6.94 2.31 12.48
C PRO A 126 6.00 1.13 12.17
N THR A 127 6.55 -0.07 12.04
CA THR A 127 5.79 -1.29 11.70
C THR A 127 5.28 -2.02 12.95
N ASN A 128 4.27 -2.87 12.77
CA ASN A 128 3.73 -3.77 13.80
C ASN A 128 4.57 -5.04 13.99
#